data_AF-A0A2S9AUC7-F1
#
_entry.id   AF-A0A2S9AUC7-F1
#
_cell.length_a   1.000
_cell.length_b   1.000
_cell.length_c   1.000
_cell.angle_alpha   90.00
_cell.angle_beta   90.00
_cell.angle_gamma   90.00
#
_symmetry.space_group_name_H-M   'P 1'
#
loop_
_entity.id
_entity.type
_entity.pdbx_description
1 polymer ?
#
loop_
_entity_poly.entity_id
_entity_poly.type
_entity_poly.pdbx_seq_one_letter_code
_entity_poly.pdbx_strand_id
1 'polypeptide(L)'
;MAVTQEERTAKLAEKRQELGEQELRHTAPYGTRQMLDELMRWHEIEEVSEAVQLLVLNGRAEDLPPAPPKVKGPSDIIRHYFREKMRERLAALTTDLGETKDRSTIWRLIAHAHSLGAEKSAYLLAIPRHDMAVSENVARKLRQTGFAKSLQMNAEDDGDE
;
A
#
# COMPACT_ATOMS: atom_id res chain seq x y z
N MET A 1 20.62 13.34 27.88
CA MET A 1 21.11 14.09 26.70
C MET A 1 20.08 13.95 25.59
N ALA A 2 19.85 15.00 24.79
CA ALA A 2 18.95 14.90 23.64
C ALA A 2 19.60 14.05 22.54
N VAL A 3 18.87 13.06 22.01
CA VAL A 3 19.33 12.19 20.92
C VAL A 3 19.71 13.04 19.70
N THR A 4 20.90 12.83 19.15
CA THR A 4 21.41 13.60 18.01
C THR A 4 20.63 13.28 16.73
N GLN A 5 20.66 14.17 15.73
CA GLN A 5 19.98 13.94 14.46
C GLN A 5 20.54 12.70 13.74
N GLU A 6 21.86 12.49 13.81
CA GLU A 6 22.55 11.34 13.22
C GLU A 6 22.06 10.02 13.84
N GLU A 7 21.98 9.96 15.17
CA GLU A 7 21.47 8.79 15.88
C GLU A 7 20.01 8.48 15.53
N ARG A 8 19.17 9.51 15.32
CA ARG A 8 17.77 9.32 14.87
C ARG A 8 17.71 8.76 13.45
N THR A 9 18.53 9.28 12.54
CA THR A 9 18.57 8.79 11.15
C THR A 9 19.11 7.37 11.06
N ALA A 10 20.13 7.02 11.87
CA ALA A 10 20.70 5.69 11.92
C ALA A 10 19.68 4.67 12.45
N LYS A 11 18.98 4.98 13.56
CA LYS A 11 17.92 4.12 14.09
C LYS A 11 16.77 3.91 13.11
N LEU A 12 16.41 4.93 12.33
CA LEU A 12 15.38 4.80 11.31
C LEU A 12 15.85 3.92 10.15
N ALA A 13 17.11 4.04 9.73
CA ALA A 13 17.69 3.19 8.70
C ALA A 13 17.79 1.72 9.14
N GLU A 14 18.22 1.48 10.38
CA GLU A 14 18.26 0.15 11.00
C GLU A 14 16.87 -0.49 11.04
N LYS A 15 15.86 0.25 11.54
CA LYS A 15 14.48 -0.23 11.58
C LYS A 15 13.93 -0.56 10.18
N ARG A 16 14.28 0.21 9.16
CA ARG A 16 13.90 -0.07 7.77
C ARG A 16 14.57 -1.35 7.25
N GLN A 17 15.83 -1.55 7.59
CA GLN A 17 16.57 -2.76 7.25
C GLN A 17 15.96 -4.00 7.91
N GLU A 18 15.60 -3.92 9.20
CA GLU A 18 14.90 -4.99 9.93
C GLU A 18 13.56 -5.36 9.27
N LEU A 19 12.82 -4.37 8.77
CA LEU A 19 11.54 -4.55 8.09
C LEU A 19 11.68 -4.94 6.60
N GLY A 20 12.91 -5.06 6.09
CA GLY A 20 13.18 -5.37 4.68
C GLY A 20 12.75 -4.27 3.70
N GLU A 21 12.60 -3.03 4.18
CA GLU A 21 12.23 -1.86 3.38
C GLU A 21 13.42 -1.38 2.56
N GLN A 22 13.25 -1.35 1.24
CA GLN A 22 14.26 -0.88 0.30
C GLN A 22 13.83 0.45 -0.30
N GLU A 23 14.76 1.41 -0.36
CA GLU A 23 14.54 2.68 -1.05
C GLU A 23 14.45 2.46 -2.57
N LEU A 24 13.34 2.91 -3.15
CA LEU A 24 13.14 3.02 -4.58
C LEU A 24 13.17 4.51 -4.94
N ARG A 25 14.29 4.92 -5.53
CA ARG A 25 14.52 6.28 -6.02
C ARG A 25 14.58 6.29 -7.53
N HIS A 26 13.66 7.00 -8.17
CA HIS A 26 13.62 7.05 -9.63
C HIS A 26 13.24 8.43 -10.16
N THR A 27 13.68 8.70 -11.39
CA THR A 27 13.35 9.92 -12.13
C THR A 27 11.98 9.78 -12.76
N ALA A 28 11.11 10.77 -12.52
CA ALA A 28 9.78 10.87 -13.08
C ALA A 28 9.72 11.97 -14.16
N PRO A 29 8.95 11.79 -15.24
CA PRO A 29 8.74 12.83 -16.25
C PRO A 29 8.15 14.11 -15.65
N TYR A 30 8.34 15.23 -16.35
CA TYR A 30 7.82 16.53 -15.95
C TYR A 30 6.31 16.47 -15.62
N GLY A 31 5.92 17.09 -14.51
CA GLY A 31 4.54 17.13 -14.03
C GLY A 31 4.09 15.89 -13.23
N THR A 32 4.82 14.77 -13.30
CA THR A 32 4.42 13.54 -12.57
C THR A 32 4.41 13.75 -11.06
N ARG A 33 5.38 14.49 -10.52
CA ARG A 33 5.44 14.78 -9.07
C ARG A 33 4.24 15.63 -8.63
N GLN A 34 3.85 16.60 -9.44
CA GLN A 34 2.68 17.45 -9.20
C GLN A 34 1.38 16.64 -9.22
N MET A 35 1.21 15.73 -10.20
CA MET A 35 0.06 14.82 -10.25
C MET A 35 -0.04 14.00 -8.96
N LEU A 36 1.09 13.48 -8.47
CA LEU A 36 1.14 12.75 -7.22
C LEU A 36 0.80 13.63 -6.01
N ASP A 37 1.29 14.87 -5.95
CA ASP A 37 0.93 15.82 -4.88
C ASP A 37 -0.55 16.18 -4.85
N GLU A 38 -1.18 16.28 -6.01
CA GLU A 38 -2.61 16.54 -6.12
C GLU A 38 -3.43 15.32 -5.69
N LEU A 39 -3.03 14.12 -6.10
CA LEU A 39 -3.63 12.86 -5.62
C LEU A 39 -3.52 12.74 -4.09
N MET A 40 -2.33 12.99 -3.54
CA MET A 40 -2.10 12.99 -2.09
C MET A 40 -3.02 13.99 -1.37
N ARG A 41 -3.16 15.21 -1.92
CA ARG A 41 -4.07 16.22 -1.38
C ARG A 41 -5.54 15.84 -1.47
N TRP A 42 -5.97 15.22 -2.56
CA TRP A 42 -7.38 14.79 -2.73
C TRP A 42 -7.80 13.71 -1.74
N HIS A 43 -6.86 12.86 -1.33
CA HIS A 43 -7.12 11.67 -0.51
C HIS A 43 -6.48 11.76 0.88
N GLU A 44 -6.04 12.94 1.30
CA GLU A 44 -5.47 13.21 2.63
C GLU A 44 -4.27 12.30 2.99
N ILE A 45 -3.46 11.96 2.00
CA ILE A 45 -2.25 11.15 2.18
C ILE A 45 -1.05 12.07 2.38
N GLU A 46 -0.38 11.96 3.53
CA GLU A 46 0.78 12.79 3.87
C GLU A 46 2.10 12.22 3.31
N GLU A 47 2.17 10.91 3.10
CA GLU A 47 3.40 10.20 2.76
C GLU A 47 3.44 9.70 1.31
N VAL A 48 4.52 10.04 0.59
CA VAL A 48 4.75 9.58 -0.79
C VAL A 48 4.79 8.06 -0.88
N SER A 49 5.39 7.40 0.11
CA SER A 49 5.49 5.92 0.11
C SER A 49 4.12 5.26 0.23
N GLU A 50 3.21 5.83 1.03
CA GLU A 50 1.85 5.34 1.17
C GLU A 50 1.06 5.50 -0.13
N ALA A 51 1.09 6.70 -0.73
CA ALA A 51 0.38 6.96 -1.99
C ALA A 51 0.85 6.01 -3.11
N VAL A 52 2.17 5.86 -3.29
CA VAL A 52 2.73 4.98 -4.33
C VAL A 52 2.43 3.50 -4.02
N GLN A 53 2.47 3.10 -2.74
CA GLN A 53 2.11 1.73 -2.34
C GLN A 53 0.65 1.42 -2.66
N LEU A 54 -0.28 2.31 -2.34
CA LEU A 54 -1.70 2.11 -2.60
C LEU A 54 -1.99 2.02 -4.10
N LEU A 55 -1.38 2.89 -4.91
CA LEU A 55 -1.48 2.82 -6.36
C LEU A 55 -0.99 1.46 -6.91
N VAL A 56 0.16 0.98 -6.45
CA VAL A 56 0.72 -0.31 -6.88
C VAL A 56 -0.13 -1.50 -6.40
N LEU A 57 -0.66 -1.41 -5.19
CA LEU A 57 -1.48 -2.46 -4.59
C LEU A 57 -2.80 -2.60 -5.34
N ASN A 58 -3.50 -1.49 -5.57
CA ASN A 58 -4.85 -1.44 -6.14
C ASN A 58 -4.88 -1.43 -7.68
N GLY A 59 -3.79 -1.02 -8.32
CA GLY A 59 -3.72 -0.89 -9.77
C GLY A 59 -3.78 -2.25 -10.50
N ARG A 60 -4.60 -2.35 -11.54
CA ARG A 60 -4.74 -3.56 -12.36
C ARG A 60 -4.31 -3.27 -13.80
N ALA A 61 -3.56 -4.19 -14.39
CA ALA A 61 -3.00 -4.00 -15.73
C ALA A 61 -4.07 -3.76 -16.79
N GLU A 62 -5.21 -4.44 -16.67
CA GLU A 62 -6.37 -4.33 -17.56
C GLU A 62 -7.04 -2.94 -17.56
N ASP A 63 -6.95 -2.21 -16.44
CA ASP A 63 -7.58 -0.89 -16.28
C ASP A 63 -6.64 0.26 -16.71
N LEU A 64 -5.35 -0.03 -16.92
CA LEU A 64 -4.32 0.99 -17.11
C LEU A 64 -4.16 1.33 -18.59
N PRO A 65 -4.53 2.55 -19.05
CA PRO A 65 -4.21 3.01 -20.40
C PRO A 65 -2.70 3.22 -20.53
N PRO A 66 -2.14 3.21 -21.75
CA PRO A 66 -0.72 3.56 -21.98
C PRO A 66 -0.35 4.87 -21.29
N ALA A 67 0.89 4.98 -20.81
CA ALA A 67 1.36 6.21 -20.19
C ALA A 67 1.20 7.39 -21.16
N PRO A 68 0.75 8.56 -20.69
CA PRO A 68 0.61 9.73 -21.56
C PRO A 68 1.97 10.11 -22.15
N PRO A 69 2.00 10.80 -23.31
CA PRO A 69 3.25 11.25 -23.90
C PRO A 69 4.00 12.17 -22.93
N LYS A 70 5.34 12.03 -22.88
CA LYS A 70 6.18 12.86 -22.03
C LYS A 70 6.10 14.32 -22.47
N VAL A 71 5.72 15.19 -21.56
CA VAL A 71 5.79 16.64 -21.76
C VAL A 71 7.23 17.10 -21.56
N LYS A 72 7.70 18.04 -22.41
CA LYS A 72 9.03 18.65 -22.25
C LYS A 72 9.04 19.50 -20.98
N GLY A 73 10.06 19.30 -20.15
CA GLY A 73 10.26 20.08 -18.92
C GLY A 73 11.28 19.41 -18.00
N PRO A 74 11.58 20.03 -16.84
CA PRO A 74 12.47 19.45 -15.86
C PRO A 74 11.90 18.13 -15.33
N SER A 75 12.76 17.13 -15.14
CA SER A 75 12.35 15.87 -14.51
C SER A 75 12.45 15.98 -12.99
N ASP A 76 11.56 15.31 -12.28
CA ASP A 76 11.55 15.24 -10.82
C ASP A 76 12.05 13.88 -10.31
N ILE A 77 12.30 13.79 -9.00
CA ILE A 77 12.67 12.54 -8.34
C ILE A 77 11.55 12.12 -7.39
N ILE A 78 11.08 10.88 -7.53
CA ILE A 78 10.20 10.24 -6.56
C ILE A 78 11.05 9.28 -5.73
N ARG A 79 10.96 9.39 -4.41
CA ARG A 79 11.59 8.50 -3.43
C ARG A 79 10.51 7.86 -2.59
N HIS A 80 10.51 6.53 -2.54
CA HIS A 80 9.56 5.76 -1.74
C HIS A 80 10.21 4.47 -1.26
N TYR A 81 9.59 3.80 -0.30
CA TYR A 81 10.14 2.60 0.32
C TYR A 81 9.16 1.46 0.22
N PHE A 82 9.61 0.33 -0.35
CA PHE A 82 8.80 -0.89 -0.46
C PHE A 82 9.48 -2.06 0.23
N ARG A 83 8.67 -2.87 0.92
CA ARG A 83 9.06 -4.21 1.37
C ARG A 83 9.06 -5.20 0.20
N GLU A 84 9.71 -6.34 0.40
CA GLU A 84 9.89 -7.37 -0.62
C GLU A 84 8.61 -7.73 -1.38
N LYS A 85 7.54 -8.11 -0.66
CA LYS A 85 6.25 -8.45 -1.29
C LYS A 85 5.66 -7.33 -2.15
N MET A 86 5.88 -6.07 -1.77
CA MET A 86 5.40 -4.93 -2.56
C MET A 86 6.26 -4.70 -3.80
N ARG A 87 7.58 -4.96 -3.71
CA ARG A 87 8.46 -4.94 -4.88
C ARG A 87 8.12 -6.08 -5.86
N GLU A 88 7.82 -7.27 -5.36
CA GLU A 88 7.33 -8.39 -6.18
C GLU A 88 6.01 -8.04 -6.87
N ARG A 89 5.07 -7.44 -6.13
CA ARG A 89 3.79 -6.96 -6.68
C ARG A 89 4.00 -5.93 -7.79
N LEU A 90 4.91 -4.98 -7.59
CA LEU A 90 5.28 -4.00 -8.60
C LEU A 90 5.89 -4.66 -9.84
N ALA A 91 6.83 -5.59 -9.65
CA ALA A 91 7.49 -6.31 -10.74
C ALA A 91 6.49 -7.15 -11.56
N ALA A 92 5.53 -7.80 -10.89
CA ALA A 92 4.45 -8.52 -11.55
C ALA A 92 3.58 -7.57 -12.39
N LEU A 93 3.16 -6.43 -11.82
CA LEU A 93 2.37 -5.44 -12.55
C LEU A 93 3.13 -4.86 -13.75
N THR A 94 4.43 -4.58 -13.59
CA THR A 94 5.31 -4.13 -14.67
C THR A 94 5.34 -5.14 -15.81
N THR A 95 5.45 -6.44 -15.48
CA THR A 95 5.44 -7.53 -16.46
C THR A 95 4.09 -7.62 -17.18
N ASP A 96 2.98 -7.58 -16.45
CA ASP A 96 1.62 -7.67 -17.00
C ASP A 96 1.31 -6.52 -17.97
N LEU A 97 1.88 -5.34 -17.73
CA LEU A 97 1.75 -4.16 -18.59
C LEU A 97 2.67 -4.18 -19.81
N GLY A 98 3.58 -5.16 -19.91
CA GLY A 98 4.62 -5.22 -20.94
C GLY A 98 5.70 -4.14 -20.78
N GLU A 99 5.82 -3.55 -19.59
CA GLU A 99 6.81 -2.53 -19.28
C GLU A 99 8.15 -3.18 -18.89
N THR A 100 9.25 -2.47 -19.12
CA THR A 100 10.61 -2.97 -18.77
C THR A 100 11.15 -2.38 -17.48
N LYS A 101 10.53 -1.30 -16.98
CA LYS A 101 11.03 -0.53 -15.84
C LYS A 101 9.88 -0.19 -14.91
N ASP A 102 10.05 -0.51 -13.64
CA ASP A 102 9.09 -0.19 -12.57
C ASP A 102 8.70 1.29 -12.51
N ARG A 103 9.65 2.20 -12.78
CA ARG A 103 9.35 3.64 -12.85
C ARG A 103 8.32 3.99 -13.93
N SER A 104 8.28 3.24 -15.03
CA SER A 104 7.28 3.43 -16.10
C SER A 104 5.90 3.03 -15.58
N THR A 105 5.80 1.89 -14.90
CA THR A 105 4.59 1.41 -14.24
C THR A 105 4.06 2.40 -13.20
N ILE A 106 4.93 2.90 -12.31
CA ILE A 106 4.56 3.90 -11.30
C ILE A 106 4.07 5.19 -11.96
N TRP A 107 4.75 5.67 -12.99
CA TRP A 107 4.30 6.86 -13.72
C TRP A 107 2.93 6.65 -14.38
N ARG A 108 2.72 5.49 -15.02
CA ARG A 108 1.43 5.12 -15.64
C ARG A 108 0.30 5.08 -14.62
N LEU A 109 0.54 4.52 -13.44
CA LEU A 109 -0.41 4.51 -12.32
C LEU A 109 -0.77 5.92 -11.86
N ILE A 110 0.23 6.77 -11.61
CA ILE A 110 0.02 8.16 -11.16
C ILE A 110 -0.78 8.94 -12.21
N ALA A 111 -0.38 8.84 -13.48
CA ALA A 111 -1.06 9.55 -14.56
C ALA A 111 -2.51 9.07 -14.74
N HIS A 112 -2.74 7.76 -14.68
CA HIS A 112 -4.09 7.20 -14.77
C HIS A 112 -4.97 7.66 -13.61
N ALA A 113 -4.53 7.48 -12.37
CA ALA A 113 -5.26 7.93 -11.19
C ALA A 113 -5.56 9.44 -11.26
N HIS A 114 -4.58 10.25 -11.65
CA HIS A 114 -4.78 11.70 -11.77
C HIS A 114 -5.83 12.05 -12.84
N SER A 115 -5.78 11.39 -14.01
CA SER A 115 -6.77 11.59 -15.09
C SER A 115 -8.21 11.20 -14.74
N LEU A 116 -8.39 10.32 -13.75
CA LEU A 116 -9.72 9.96 -13.24
C LEU A 116 -10.33 11.08 -12.38
N GLY A 117 -9.50 11.97 -11.82
CA GLY A 117 -9.90 13.01 -10.87
C GLY A 117 -10.17 12.48 -9.47
N ALA A 118 -10.46 13.38 -8.53
CA ALA A 118 -10.55 13.07 -7.09
C ALA A 118 -11.53 11.92 -6.77
N GLU A 119 -12.77 12.00 -7.24
CA GLU A 119 -13.81 11.03 -6.89
C GLU A 119 -13.51 9.63 -7.45
N LYS A 120 -13.20 9.53 -8.75
CA LYS A 120 -13.00 8.24 -9.42
C LYS A 120 -11.64 7.62 -9.12
N SER A 121 -10.65 8.38 -8.65
CA SER A 121 -9.35 7.83 -8.23
C SER A 121 -9.37 7.24 -6.82
N ALA A 122 -10.42 7.49 -6.03
CA ALA A 122 -10.51 7.06 -4.63
C ALA A 122 -10.27 5.55 -4.44
N TYR A 123 -10.75 4.69 -5.34
CA TYR A 123 -10.55 3.25 -5.21
C TYR A 123 -9.08 2.82 -5.36
N LEU A 124 -8.25 3.59 -6.09
CA LEU A 124 -6.83 3.33 -6.24
C LEU A 124 -6.02 3.76 -5.01
N LEU A 125 -6.57 4.68 -4.21
CA LEU A 125 -5.93 5.24 -3.02
C LEU A 125 -6.64 4.84 -1.72
N ALA A 126 -7.62 3.93 -1.80
CA ALA A 126 -8.25 3.35 -0.64
C ALA A 126 -7.41 2.20 -0.09
N ILE A 127 -7.37 2.07 1.25
CA ILE A 127 -6.86 0.86 1.89
C ILE A 127 -7.80 -0.29 1.52
N PRO A 128 -7.30 -1.40 0.94
CA PRO A 128 -8.14 -2.54 0.61
C PRO A 128 -8.86 -3.05 1.85
N ARG A 129 -10.19 -3.02 1.85
CA ARG A 129 -10.98 -3.67 2.89
C ARG A 129 -11.11 -5.14 2.53
N HIS A 130 -10.54 -6.01 3.36
CA HIS A 130 -10.84 -7.43 3.28
C HIS A 130 -12.22 -7.66 3.91
N ASP A 131 -13.18 -8.10 3.10
CA ASP A 131 -14.44 -8.60 3.63
C ASP A 131 -14.19 -9.98 4.26
N MET A 132 -14.26 -10.05 5.59
CA MET A 132 -14.05 -11.28 6.34
C MET A 132 -15.40 -11.99 6.52
N ALA A 133 -15.83 -12.72 5.51
CA ALA A 133 -17.00 -13.58 5.62
C ALA A 133 -16.65 -14.86 6.41
N VAL A 134 -17.28 -15.04 7.58
CA VAL A 134 -17.16 -16.29 8.34
C VAL A 134 -17.97 -17.37 7.62
N SER A 135 -17.30 -18.38 7.07
CA SER A 135 -18.00 -19.53 6.46
C SER A 135 -18.90 -20.22 7.48
N GLU A 136 -20.00 -20.82 7.04
CA GLU A 136 -20.95 -21.54 7.90
C GLU A 136 -20.26 -22.64 8.74
N ASN A 137 -19.27 -23.32 8.15
CA ASN A 137 -18.46 -24.30 8.85
C ASN A 137 -17.65 -23.70 10.01
N VAL A 138 -17.04 -22.54 9.80
CA VAL A 138 -16.32 -21.81 10.86
C VAL A 138 -17.31 -21.29 11.91
N ALA A 139 -18.45 -20.74 11.50
CA ALA A 139 -19.50 -20.26 12.41
C ALA A 139 -20.05 -21.39 13.31
N ARG A 140 -20.22 -22.60 12.76
CA ARG A 140 -20.65 -23.77 13.53
C ARG A 140 -19.60 -24.20 14.54
N LYS A 141 -18.31 -24.25 14.16
CA LYS A 141 -17.22 -24.56 15.09
C LYS A 141 -17.14 -23.54 16.22
N LEU A 142 -17.20 -22.25 15.91
CA LEU A 142 -17.20 -21.18 16.92
C LEU A 142 -18.36 -21.34 17.92
N ARG A 143 -19.57 -21.66 17.44
CA ARG A 143 -20.72 -21.93 18.31
C ARG A 143 -20.53 -23.15 19.21
N GLN A 144 -20.05 -24.26 18.66
CA GLN A 144 -19.80 -25.49 19.43
C GLN A 144 -18.73 -25.28 20.51
N THR A 145 -17.61 -24.65 20.16
CA THR A 145 -16.55 -24.33 21.11
C THR A 145 -17.03 -23.35 22.18
N GLY A 146 -17.79 -22.31 21.78
CA GLY A 146 -18.38 -21.37 22.72
C GLY A 146 -19.32 -22.04 23.72
N PHE A 147 -20.19 -22.94 23.25
CA PHE A 147 -21.11 -23.69 24.11
C PHE A 147 -20.39 -24.65 25.06
N ALA A 148 -19.39 -25.38 24.58
CA ALA A 148 -18.57 -26.26 25.43
C ALA A 148 -17.86 -25.46 26.54
N LYS A 149 -17.35 -24.27 26.20
CA LYS A 149 -16.69 -23.39 27.16
C LYS A 149 -17.66 -22.81 28.19
N SER A 150 -18.90 -22.44 27.80
CA SER A 150 -19.89 -21.98 28.77
C SER A 150 -20.30 -23.06 29.76
N LEU A 151 -20.36 -24.33 29.33
CA LEU A 151 -20.62 -25.44 30.25
C LEU A 151 -19.49 -25.67 31.24
N GLN A 152 -18.22 -25.52 30.80
CA GLN A 152 -17.07 -25.57 31.70
C GLN A 152 -17.08 -24.45 32.73
N MET A 153 -17.35 -23.21 32.29
CA MET A 153 -17.41 -22.06 33.20
C MET A 153 -18.51 -22.20 34.25
N ASN A 154 -19.69 -22.71 33.90
CA ASN A 154 -20.75 -22.96 34.87
C ASN A 154 -20.36 -24.05 35.88
N ALA A 155 -19.66 -25.10 35.45
CA ALA A 155 -19.22 -26.18 36.33
C ALA A 155 -18.06 -25.77 37.27
N GLU A 156 -17.27 -24.77 36.88
CA GLU A 156 -16.22 -24.18 37.72
C GLU A 156 -16.81 -23.20 38.75
N ASP A 157 -17.86 -22.46 38.41
CA ASP A 157 -18.57 -21.53 39.32
C ASP A 157 -19.37 -22.28 40.41
N ASP A 158 -19.94 -23.44 40.08
CA ASP A 158 -20.64 -24.33 41.02
C ASP A 158 -19.70 -25.13 41.95
N GLY A 159 -18.37 -25.04 41.76
CA GLY A 159 -17.36 -25.80 42.49
C GLY A 159 -16.64 -25.05 43.61
N ASP A 160 -16.90 -23.74 43.75
CA ASP A 160 -16.27 -22.84 44.73
C ASP A 160 -17.22 -22.41 45.90
N GLU A 161 -18.38 -23.07 46.07
CA GLU A 161 -19.23 -23.02 47.29
C GLU A 161 -19.04 -24.24 48.21
#